data_AF-A0A9P7KQE7-F1
#
_entry.id   AF-A0A9P7KQE7-F1
#
_cell.length_a   1.000
_cell.length_b   1.000
_cell.length_c   1.000
_cell.angle_alpha   90.00
_cell.angle_beta   90.00
_cell.angle_gamma   90.00
#
_symmetry.space_group_name_H-M   'P 1'
#
loop_
_entity.id
_entity.type
_entity.pdbx_description
1 polymer ?
#
loop_
_entity_poly.entity_id
_entity_poly.type
_entity_poly.pdbx_seq_one_letter_code
_entity_poly.pdbx_strand_id
1 'polypeptide(L)'
;MADTFEPTRASSALGKWVEELYHRIFVQPDDQMSTNALKDDVTQDFIAKINHDQFTRQTFMEAIQKFRVDNRTSIQSTKDIQIWEATDGSGAGCVAQYMHFTDISKETGVGPKSSTLLVASVKVIDGKRKLVELTEVLKTSE
;
A
#
# COMPACT_ATOMS: atom_id res chain seq x y z
N MET A 1 22.52 18.25 22.27
CA MET A 1 22.37 18.30 20.80
C MET A 1 20.87 18.31 20.54
N ALA A 2 20.35 19.33 19.87
CA ALA A 2 18.92 19.38 19.57
C ALA A 2 18.63 18.33 18.50
N ASP A 3 17.79 17.34 18.81
CA ASP A 3 17.26 16.40 17.84
C ASP A 3 16.50 17.19 16.78
N THR A 4 17.21 17.48 15.69
CA THR A 4 16.66 18.17 14.52
C THR A 4 16.15 17.11 13.55
N PHE A 5 15.41 16.12 14.05
CA PHE A 5 14.67 15.23 13.17
C PHE A 5 13.54 16.05 12.56
N GLU A 6 13.49 16.05 11.23
CA GLU A 6 12.64 16.94 10.44
C GLU A 6 11.17 16.92 10.94
N PRO A 7 10.49 18.08 10.96
CA PRO A 7 9.08 18.12 11.29
C PRO A 7 8.27 17.25 10.32
N THR A 8 7.22 16.61 10.82
CA THR A 8 6.28 15.80 10.04
C THR A 8 5.84 16.58 8.79
N ARG A 9 6.42 16.26 7.63
CA ARG A 9 6.08 16.90 6.36
C ARG A 9 4.70 16.46 5.91
N ALA A 10 3.98 17.36 5.25
CA ALA A 10 2.80 16.98 4.47
C ALA A 10 3.21 15.95 3.41
N SER A 11 2.32 14.99 3.12
CA SER A 11 2.65 13.90 2.21
C SER A 11 3.05 14.40 0.84
N SER A 12 4.16 13.85 0.31
CA SER A 12 4.66 14.20 -1.02
C SER A 12 3.72 13.68 -2.11
N ALA A 13 3.92 14.11 -3.35
CA ALA A 13 3.16 13.59 -4.48
C ALA A 13 3.36 12.08 -4.67
N LEU A 14 4.50 11.52 -4.24
CA LEU A 14 4.77 10.09 -4.25
C LEU A 14 4.07 9.36 -3.10
N GLY A 15 4.13 9.90 -1.88
CA GLY A 15 3.43 9.33 -0.71
C GLY A 15 1.93 9.24 -0.93
N LYS A 16 1.32 10.32 -1.44
CA LYS A 16 -0.11 10.33 -1.80
C LYS A 16 -0.46 9.31 -2.88
N TRP A 17 0.41 9.11 -3.86
CA TRP A 17 0.16 8.13 -4.91
C TRP A 17 0.13 6.69 -4.38
N VAL A 18 1.00 6.35 -3.41
CA VAL A 18 0.96 5.04 -2.75
C VAL A 18 -0.33 4.88 -1.93
N GLU A 19 -0.73 5.91 -1.18
CA GLU A 19 -2.00 5.89 -0.45
C GLU A 19 -3.21 5.71 -1.38
N GLU A 20 -3.26 6.47 -2.49
CA GLU A 20 -4.31 6.34 -3.51
C GLU A 20 -4.33 4.95 -4.15
N LEU A 21 -3.16 4.35 -4.39
CA LEU A 21 -3.07 2.98 -4.88
C LEU A 21 -3.69 1.99 -3.89
N TYR A 22 -3.40 2.11 -2.58
CA TYR A 22 -4.04 1.28 -1.56
C TYR A 22 -5.56 1.49 -1.51
N HIS A 23 -6.03 2.73 -1.66
CA HIS A 23 -7.46 3.00 -1.79
C HIS A 23 -8.09 2.28 -3.00
N ARG A 24 -7.44 2.30 -4.17
CA ARG A 24 -7.90 1.60 -5.37
C ARG A 24 -7.85 0.07 -5.25
N ILE A 25 -6.91 -0.47 -4.50
CA ILE A 25 -6.76 -1.93 -4.33
C ILE A 25 -7.71 -2.45 -3.25
N PHE A 26 -7.72 -1.83 -2.07
CA PHE A 26 -8.34 -2.39 -0.87
C PHE A 26 -9.67 -1.74 -0.47
N VAL A 27 -9.80 -0.41 -0.62
CA VAL A 27 -10.94 0.34 -0.05
C VAL A 27 -12.11 0.42 -1.00
N GLN A 28 -11.83 0.63 -2.30
CA GLN A 28 -12.90 0.76 -3.28
C GLN A 28 -13.72 -0.56 -3.37
N PRO A 29 -15.05 -0.48 -3.56
CA PRO A 29 -15.95 -1.62 -3.38
C PRO A 29 -16.05 -2.59 -4.59
N ASP A 30 -15.58 -2.18 -5.78
CA ASP A 30 -15.72 -2.92 -7.03
C ASP A 30 -14.49 -3.83 -7.28
N ASP A 31 -14.70 -5.14 -7.30
CA ASP A 31 -13.58 -6.09 -7.45
C ASP A 31 -12.89 -6.02 -8.82
N GLN A 32 -13.60 -5.59 -9.86
CA GLN A 32 -13.00 -5.37 -11.18
C GLN A 32 -12.10 -4.14 -11.16
N MET A 33 -12.49 -3.06 -10.47
CA MET A 33 -11.62 -1.89 -10.29
C MET A 33 -10.37 -2.21 -9.48
N SER A 34 -10.47 -3.04 -8.44
CA SER A 34 -9.30 -3.52 -7.65
C SER A 34 -8.35 -4.30 -8.56
N THR A 35 -8.91 -5.24 -9.31
CA THR A 35 -8.17 -6.11 -10.22
C THR A 35 -7.48 -5.31 -11.31
N ASN A 36 -8.14 -4.27 -11.84
CA ASN A 36 -7.56 -3.38 -12.85
C ASN A 36 -6.43 -2.54 -12.26
N ALA A 37 -6.59 -1.98 -11.06
CA ALA A 37 -5.51 -1.26 -10.38
C ALA A 37 -4.25 -2.14 -10.20
N LEU A 38 -4.43 -3.41 -9.79
CA LEU A 38 -3.34 -4.39 -9.69
C LEU A 38 -2.73 -4.77 -11.05
N LYS A 39 -3.45 -4.65 -12.15
CA LYS A 39 -2.94 -4.88 -13.52
C LYS A 39 -2.19 -3.69 -14.07
N ASP A 40 -2.69 -2.50 -13.82
CA ASP A 40 -2.19 -1.28 -14.45
C ASP A 40 -1.01 -0.70 -13.65
N ASP A 41 -1.12 -0.71 -12.32
CA ASP A 41 -0.22 0.01 -11.41
C ASP A 41 0.81 -0.90 -10.71
N VAL A 42 0.75 -2.23 -10.89
CA VAL A 42 1.72 -3.18 -10.32
C VAL A 42 2.46 -3.92 -11.43
N THR A 43 3.79 -3.92 -11.36
CA THR A 43 4.67 -4.50 -12.38
C THR A 43 4.62 -6.03 -12.43
N GLN A 44 4.89 -6.63 -13.60
CA GLN A 44 4.81 -8.08 -13.77
C GLN A 44 5.82 -8.85 -12.90
N ASP A 45 6.98 -8.27 -12.64
CA ASP A 45 8.05 -8.77 -11.80
C ASP A 45 7.89 -8.40 -10.31
N PHE A 46 6.73 -7.85 -9.92
CA PHE A 46 6.48 -7.42 -8.55
C PHE A 46 6.60 -8.56 -7.53
N ILE A 47 7.18 -8.20 -6.39
CA ILE A 47 7.27 -9.05 -5.20
C ILE A 47 6.73 -8.27 -4.00
N ALA A 48 5.82 -8.89 -3.25
CA ALA A 48 5.45 -8.45 -1.91
C ALA A 48 6.07 -9.36 -0.86
N LYS A 49 6.50 -8.78 0.26
CA LYS A 49 6.87 -9.50 1.48
C LYS A 49 6.00 -8.97 2.60
N ILE A 50 5.11 -9.79 3.15
CA ILE A 50 4.22 -9.37 4.23
C ILE A 50 4.54 -10.26 5.42
N ASN A 51 5.03 -9.63 6.50
CA ASN A 51 5.64 -10.31 7.63
C ASN A 51 6.80 -11.23 7.19
N HIS A 52 6.57 -12.53 7.12
CA HIS A 52 7.57 -13.52 6.67
C HIS A 52 7.19 -14.20 5.35
N ASP A 53 5.98 -13.95 4.84
CA ASP A 53 5.48 -14.55 3.60
C ASP A 53 5.90 -13.72 2.39
N GLN A 54 6.16 -14.41 1.28
CA GLN A 54 6.51 -13.78 0.01
C GLN A 54 5.44 -14.10 -1.05
N PHE A 55 5.03 -13.06 -1.78
CA PHE A 55 4.04 -13.14 -2.84
C PHE A 55 4.62 -12.62 -4.15
N THR A 56 4.35 -13.34 -5.24
CA THR A 56 4.47 -12.81 -6.59
C THR A 56 3.30 -11.88 -6.87
N ARG A 57 3.34 -11.10 -7.95
CA ARG A 57 2.16 -10.35 -8.42
C ARG A 57 0.90 -11.21 -8.49
N GLN A 58 1.00 -12.40 -9.07
CA GLN A 58 -0.16 -13.28 -9.24
C GLN A 58 -0.72 -13.74 -7.89
N THR A 59 0.13 -14.27 -7.00
CA THR A 59 -0.33 -14.78 -5.70
C THR A 59 -0.79 -13.65 -4.77
N PHE A 60 -0.23 -12.45 -4.89
CA PHE A 60 -0.69 -11.25 -4.19
C PHE A 60 -2.09 -10.83 -4.65
N MET A 61 -2.32 -10.80 -5.97
CA MET A 61 -3.64 -10.51 -6.54
C MET A 61 -4.70 -11.51 -6.08
N GLU A 62 -4.37 -12.80 -6.12
CA GLU A 62 -5.27 -13.87 -5.65
C GLU A 62 -5.60 -13.73 -4.16
N ALA A 63 -4.59 -13.42 -3.33
CA ALA A 63 -4.79 -13.18 -1.90
C ALA A 63 -5.71 -11.99 -1.65
N ILE A 64 -5.52 -10.88 -2.36
CA ILE A 64 -6.38 -9.70 -2.26
C ILE A 64 -7.81 -10.03 -2.70
N GLN A 65 -7.98 -10.69 -3.85
CA GLN A 65 -9.30 -11.05 -4.35
C GLN A 65 -10.03 -11.95 -3.36
N LYS A 66 -9.36 -12.99 -2.83
CA LYS A 66 -9.93 -13.87 -1.82
C LYS A 66 -10.31 -13.11 -0.55
N PHE A 67 -9.43 -12.25 -0.05
CA PHE A 67 -9.69 -11.43 1.13
C PHE A 67 -10.92 -10.53 0.94
N ARG A 68 -11.04 -9.90 -0.24
CA ARG A 68 -12.13 -8.99 -0.61
C ARG A 68 -13.47 -9.68 -0.77
N VAL A 69 -13.54 -11.00 -0.97
CA VAL A 69 -14.83 -11.72 -0.99
C VAL A 69 -15.56 -11.49 0.33
N ASP A 70 -14.85 -11.71 1.44
CA ASP A 70 -15.43 -11.76 2.78
C ASP A 70 -15.30 -10.44 3.55
N ASN A 71 -14.40 -9.55 3.12
CA ASN A 71 -14.04 -8.36 3.89
C ASN A 71 -14.14 -7.06 3.08
N ARG A 72 -14.34 -5.95 3.80
CA ARG A 72 -14.18 -4.60 3.30
C ARG A 72 -13.15 -3.87 4.15
N THR A 73 -12.14 -3.29 3.51
CA THR A 73 -11.14 -2.48 4.20
C THR A 73 -11.57 -1.02 4.28
N SER A 74 -11.25 -0.38 5.40
CA SER A 74 -11.33 1.07 5.59
C SER A 74 -10.01 1.58 6.17
N ILE A 75 -9.32 2.45 5.43
CA ILE A 75 -8.13 3.14 5.92
C ILE A 75 -8.58 4.24 6.89
N GLN A 76 -8.03 4.24 8.09
CA GLN A 76 -8.35 5.19 9.17
C GLN A 76 -7.34 6.34 9.20
N SER A 77 -6.06 6.04 8.96
CA SER A 77 -5.01 7.04 8.83
C SER A 77 -3.80 6.47 8.12
N THR A 78 -3.08 7.35 7.42
CA THR A 78 -1.76 7.09 6.84
C THR A 78 -0.79 8.13 7.39
N LYS A 79 0.39 7.68 7.84
CA LYS A 79 1.48 8.55 8.26
C LYS A 79 2.73 8.23 7.45
N ASP A 80 3.25 9.22 6.75
CA ASP A 80 4.56 9.10 6.11
C ASP A 80 5.66 9.04 7.17
N ILE A 81 6.52 8.04 7.07
CA ILE A 81 7.71 7.87 7.90
C ILE A 81 8.92 8.49 7.20
N GLN A 82 9.13 8.09 5.94
CA GLN A 82 10.20 8.62 5.11
C GLN A 82 9.87 8.42 3.63
N ILE A 83 10.24 9.40 2.81
CA ILE A 83 10.08 9.33 1.37
C ILE A 83 11.42 9.70 0.74
N TRP A 84 11.88 8.86 -0.18
CA TRP A 84 12.97 9.19 -1.08
C TRP A 84 12.42 9.33 -2.50
N GLU A 85 12.57 10.50 -3.10
CA GLU A 85 12.21 10.75 -4.50
C GLU A 85 13.48 10.70 -5.36
N ALA A 86 13.38 10.10 -6.54
CA ALA A 86 14.49 10.03 -7.47
C ALA A 86 14.93 11.45 -7.91
N THR A 87 16.23 11.69 -7.94
CA THR A 87 16.81 13.03 -8.24
C THR A 87 16.67 13.43 -9.70
N ASP A 88 16.29 12.51 -10.57
CA ASP A 88 16.06 12.73 -12.00
C ASP A 88 14.70 13.39 -12.32
N GLY A 89 13.87 13.64 -11.31
CA GLY A 89 12.55 14.25 -11.47
C GLY A 89 11.54 13.34 -12.17
N SER A 90 11.84 12.04 -12.34
CA SER A 90 10.94 11.07 -12.97
C SER A 90 9.63 10.89 -12.21
N GLY A 91 9.63 11.17 -10.90
CA GLY A 91 8.53 10.85 -10.00
C GLY A 91 8.55 9.40 -9.48
N ALA A 92 9.64 8.66 -9.73
CA ALA A 92 9.97 7.40 -9.08
C ALA A 92 10.52 7.62 -7.66
N GLY A 93 10.58 6.56 -6.86
CA GLY A 93 11.15 6.63 -5.52
C GLY A 93 10.76 5.48 -4.61
N CYS A 94 10.98 5.67 -3.31
CA CYS A 94 10.62 4.74 -2.26
C CYS A 94 9.85 5.46 -1.15
N VAL A 95 8.80 4.83 -0.65
CA VAL A 95 7.91 5.37 0.39
C VAL A 95 7.85 4.41 1.55
N ALA A 96 8.13 4.91 2.76
CA ALA A 96 7.84 4.22 4.01
C ALA A 96 6.65 4.90 4.70
N GLN A 97 5.59 4.15 4.95
CA GLN A 97 4.34 4.64 5.51
C GLN A 97 3.87 3.72 6.65
N TYR A 98 3.29 4.32 7.68
CA TYR A 98 2.58 3.61 8.73
C TYR A 98 1.09 3.87 8.60
N MET A 99 0.33 2.82 8.30
CA MET A 99 -1.10 2.90 8.01
C MET A 99 -1.89 2.18 9.09
N HIS A 100 -3.02 2.77 9.51
CA HIS A 100 -4.04 2.12 10.33
C HIS A 100 -5.29 1.89 9.50
N PHE A 101 -5.88 0.71 9.64
CA PHE A 101 -7.07 0.33 8.90
C PHE A 101 -7.95 -0.62 9.70
N THR A 102 -9.13 -0.90 9.16
CA THR A 102 -10.07 -1.87 9.72
C THR A 102 -10.57 -2.74 8.59
N ASP A 103 -10.48 -4.05 8.78
CA ASP A 103 -11.03 -5.04 7.85
C ASP A 103 -12.34 -5.56 8.41
N ILE A 104 -13.44 -5.09 7.84
CA ILE A 104 -14.79 -5.37 8.31
C ILE A 104 -15.29 -6.60 7.58
N SER A 105 -15.64 -7.66 8.31
CA SER A 105 -16.34 -8.81 7.74
C SER A 105 -17.68 -8.35 7.17
N LYS A 106 -17.97 -8.73 5.92
CA LYS A 106 -19.24 -8.43 5.27
C LYS A 106 -20.42 -9.20 5.89
N GLU A 107 -20.15 -10.35 6.49
CA GLU A 107 -21.16 -11.18 7.16
C GLU A 107 -21.56 -10.58 8.50
N THR A 108 -20.59 -10.24 9.34
CA THR A 108 -20.85 -9.82 10.74
C THR A 108 -20.91 -8.30 10.90
N GLY A 109 -20.37 -7.54 9.96
CA GLY A 109 -20.22 -6.09 10.06
C GLY A 109 -19.17 -5.64 11.10
N VAL A 110 -18.37 -6.58 11.64
CA VAL A 110 -17.34 -6.30 12.66
C VAL A 110 -15.98 -6.75 12.16
N GLY A 111 -14.92 -6.12 12.67
CA GLY A 111 -13.57 -6.34 12.19
C GLY A 111 -12.51 -5.81 13.15
N PRO A 112 -11.32 -6.42 13.21
CA PRO A 112 -10.25 -5.91 14.03
C PRO A 112 -9.67 -4.62 13.45
N LYS A 113 -9.10 -3.78 14.34
CA LYS A 113 -8.25 -2.68 13.92
C LYS A 113 -6.86 -3.23 13.63
N SER A 114 -6.28 -2.88 12.50
CA SER A 114 -4.94 -3.33 12.10
C SER A 114 -4.05 -2.12 11.82
N SER A 115 -2.75 -2.35 11.85
CA SER A 115 -1.76 -1.43 11.32
C SER A 115 -0.69 -2.14 10.52
N THR A 116 -0.11 -1.45 9.55
CA THR A 116 1.02 -1.94 8.77
C THR A 116 2.08 -0.86 8.64
N LEU A 117 3.35 -1.23 8.85
CA LEU A 117 4.48 -0.46 8.34
C LEU A 117 4.80 -1.00 6.95
N LEU A 118 4.58 -0.19 5.93
CA LEU A 118 4.82 -0.56 4.54
C LEU A 118 6.02 0.22 3.97
N VAL A 119 6.83 -0.45 3.16
CA VAL A 119 7.88 0.12 2.33
C VAL A 119 7.58 -0.24 0.89
N ALA A 120 7.25 0.77 0.08
CA ALA A 120 6.87 0.64 -1.32
C ALA A 120 7.98 1.20 -2.21
N SER A 121 8.44 0.41 -3.20
CA SER A 121 9.32 0.87 -4.26
C SER A 121 8.52 1.15 -5.53
N VAL A 122 8.65 2.35 -6.07
CA VAL A 122 7.88 2.85 -7.21
C VAL A 122 8.84 3.25 -8.33
N LYS A 123 8.60 2.72 -9.53
CA LYS A 123 9.28 3.16 -10.76
C LYS A 123 8.30 3.85 -11.68
N VAL A 124 8.81 4.61 -12.63
CA VAL A 124 8.01 5.13 -13.75
C VAL A 124 8.30 4.29 -14.99
N ILE A 125 7.27 3.66 -15.52
CA ILE A 125 7.33 2.78 -16.70
C ILE A 125 6.26 3.30 -17.67
N ASP A 126 6.66 3.60 -18.90
CA ASP A 126 5.80 4.18 -19.93
C ASP A 126 5.07 5.46 -19.47
N GLY A 127 5.79 6.30 -18.71
CA GLY A 127 5.27 7.57 -18.17
C GLY A 127 4.30 7.42 -17.01
N LYS A 128 4.09 6.21 -16.47
CA LYS A 128 3.20 5.94 -15.33
C LYS A 128 3.96 5.38 -14.15
N ARG A 129 3.65 5.85 -12.94
CA ARG A 129 4.13 5.23 -11.70
C ARG A 129 3.59 3.80 -11.60
N LYS A 130 4.46 2.87 -11.23
CA LYS A 130 4.12 1.48 -10.96
C LYS A 130 4.84 0.98 -9.71
N LEU A 131 4.13 0.20 -8.91
CA LEU A 131 4.66 -0.51 -7.75
C LEU A 131 5.50 -1.71 -8.22
N VAL A 132 6.72 -1.79 -7.71
CA VAL A 132 7.72 -2.80 -8.10
C VAL A 132 8.05 -3.74 -6.96
N GLU A 133 8.10 -3.22 -5.75
CA GLU A 133 8.32 -4.03 -4.56
C GLU A 133 7.50 -3.47 -3.41
N LEU A 134 7.04 -4.36 -2.54
CA LEU A 134 6.35 -4.02 -1.31
C LEU A 134 6.89 -4.87 -0.17
N THR A 135 7.24 -4.25 0.95
CA THR A 135 7.45 -4.95 2.21
C THR A 135 6.50 -4.40 3.26
N GLU A 136 5.81 -5.27 4.00
CA GLU A 136 4.89 -4.90 5.05
C GLU A 136 5.20 -5.65 6.35
N VAL A 137 5.10 -4.95 7.46
CA VAL A 137 4.97 -5.55 8.80
C VAL A 137 3.57 -5.27 9.28
N LEU A 138 2.69 -6.25 9.05
CA LEU A 138 1.27 -6.19 9.38
C LEU A 138 1.03 -6.72 10.80
N LYS A 139 0.35 -5.90 11.61
CA LYS A 139 -0.11 -6.26 12.94
C LYS A 139 -1.62 -6.03 13.07
N THR A 140 -2.34 -7.07 13.46
CA THR A 140 -3.73 -6.97 13.90
C THR A 140 -3.75 -6.63 15.39
N SER A 141 -4.58 -5.67 15.79
CA SER A 141 -4.80 -5.38 17.22
C SER A 141 -5.66 -6.50 17.81
N GLU A 142 -5.20 -7.06 18.93
CA GLU A 142 -5.94 -8.03 19.75
C GLU A 142 -7.19 -7.39 20.39
#